data_AF-A0AAP7ZNH3-F1
#
_entry.id   AF-A0AAP7ZNH3-F1
#
_cell.length_a   1.000
_cell.length_b   1.000
_cell.length_c   1.000
_cell.angle_alpha   90.00
_cell.angle_beta   90.00
_cell.angle_gamma   90.00
#
_symmetry.space_group_name_H-M   'P 1'
#
loop_
_entity.id
_entity.type
_entity.pdbx_description
1 polymer ?
#
loop_
_entity_poly.entity_id
_entity_poly.type
_entity_poly.pdbx_seq_one_letter_code
_entity_poly.pdbx_strand_id
1 'polypeptide(L)'
;MSVSTYKEGDVFLVPLGDGARALGVVARANKKKGIVVGYFFKGLPEGVADYTELGLTPGRATKVLRFGDLGLMEGNWTVVAHLNDWRAEEWPMPKFVREDPFTKRACLVSYADDDPSVELGEEPFAGNPMDYPKAALAGAGFVEKLLAKLPA
;
A
#
# COMPACT_ATOMS: atom_id res chain seq x y z
N MET A 1 0.35 0.66 26.63
CA MET A 1 0.26 0.10 25.26
C MET A 1 1.15 0.98 24.39
N SER A 2 2.27 0.45 23.89
CA SER A 2 3.18 1.20 23.03
C SER A 2 2.48 1.49 21.72
N VAL A 3 2.30 2.78 21.40
CA VAL A 3 1.89 3.21 20.07
C VAL A 3 2.97 2.72 19.11
N SER A 4 2.70 1.69 18.33
CA SER A 4 3.64 1.23 17.31
C SER A 4 3.77 2.32 16.27
N THR A 5 4.85 3.09 16.36
CA THR A 5 5.21 4.06 15.34
C THR A 5 5.69 3.31 14.11
N TYR A 6 4.86 3.20 13.08
CA TYR A 6 5.27 2.68 11.78
C TYR A 6 6.18 3.68 11.07
N LYS A 7 7.04 3.26 10.15
CA LYS A 7 7.88 4.11 9.27
C LYS A 7 8.03 3.46 7.90
N GLU A 8 8.57 4.19 6.94
CA GLU A 8 8.90 3.64 5.62
C GLU A 8 9.85 2.44 5.76
N GLY A 9 9.66 1.43 4.91
CA GLY A 9 10.35 0.14 4.99
C GLY A 9 9.80 -0.84 6.02
N ASP A 10 8.85 -0.43 6.86
CA ASP A 10 8.20 -1.37 7.77
C ASP A 10 7.30 -2.34 7.01
N VAL A 11 7.39 -3.60 7.42
CA VAL A 11 6.54 -4.70 6.96
C VAL A 11 5.46 -4.93 8.01
N PHE A 12 4.20 -4.99 7.58
CA PHE A 12 3.06 -5.15 8.46
C PHE A 12 2.08 -6.23 7.97
N LEU A 13 1.33 -6.81 8.91
CA LEU A 13 0.28 -7.78 8.62
C LEU A 13 -1.07 -7.08 8.46
N VAL A 14 -1.81 -7.45 7.43
CA VAL A 14 -3.20 -7.04 7.23
C VAL A 14 -4.12 -8.23 7.48
N PRO A 15 -5.04 -8.19 8.45
CA PRO A 15 -6.00 -9.26 8.68
C PRO A 15 -7.03 -9.34 7.54
N LEU A 16 -7.29 -10.54 7.02
CA LEU A 16 -8.23 -10.74 5.92
C LEU A 16 -9.53 -11.46 6.34
N GLY A 17 -9.62 -11.87 7.61
CA GLY A 17 -10.67 -12.76 8.13
C GLY A 17 -10.22 -14.22 8.18
N ASP A 18 -10.90 -15.05 8.99
CA ASP A 18 -10.67 -16.49 9.14
C ASP A 18 -9.19 -16.90 9.41
N GLY A 19 -8.44 -16.02 10.09
CA GLY A 19 -7.01 -16.22 10.38
C GLY A 19 -6.08 -15.92 9.20
N ALA A 20 -6.60 -15.68 8.00
CA ALA A 20 -5.81 -15.31 6.82
C ALA A 20 -5.23 -13.90 6.94
N ARG A 21 -4.05 -13.71 6.35
CA ARG A 21 -3.29 -12.45 6.40
C ARG A 21 -2.64 -12.14 5.06
N ALA A 22 -2.49 -10.86 4.77
CA ALA A 22 -1.58 -10.34 3.74
C ALA A 22 -0.42 -9.59 4.41
N LEU A 23 0.66 -9.36 3.67
CA LEU A 23 1.67 -8.37 4.05
C LEU A 23 1.42 -7.04 3.35
N GLY A 24 1.82 -5.97 4.01
CA GLY A 24 2.07 -4.68 3.42
C GLY A 24 3.47 -4.20 3.73
N VAL A 25 4.05 -3.42 2.83
CA VAL A 25 5.27 -2.64 3.06
C VAL A 25 4.90 -1.16 2.99
N VAL A 26 5.28 -0.38 4.00
CA VAL A 26 5.11 1.08 4.00
C VAL A 26 6.12 1.67 3.05
N ALA A 27 5.68 2.17 1.89
CA ALA A 27 6.59 2.75 0.90
C ALA A 27 6.78 4.26 1.06
N ARG A 28 5.71 4.99 1.37
CA ARG A 28 5.74 6.41 1.71
C ARG A 28 4.71 6.72 2.78
N ALA A 29 4.99 7.67 3.68
CA ALA A 29 4.04 8.01 4.74
C ALA A 29 4.06 9.50 5.13
N ASN A 30 2.88 10.11 5.17
CA ASN A 30 2.65 11.37 5.89
C ASN A 30 1.83 11.09 7.15
N LYS A 31 2.53 10.89 8.27
CA LYS A 31 1.93 10.63 9.59
C LYS A 31 1.07 11.78 10.11
N LYS A 32 1.37 13.02 9.74
CA LYS A 32 0.57 14.19 10.17
C LYS A 32 -0.80 14.21 9.50
N LYS A 33 -0.88 13.69 8.27
CA LYS A 33 -2.13 13.57 7.49
C LYS A 33 -2.76 12.18 7.60
N GLY A 34 -2.07 11.22 8.20
CA GLY A 34 -2.50 9.84 8.33
C GLY A 34 -2.64 9.14 6.97
N ILE A 35 -1.77 9.47 6.00
CA ILE A 35 -1.83 8.90 4.64
C ILE A 35 -0.56 8.12 4.35
N VAL A 36 -0.74 6.91 3.85
CA VAL A 36 0.33 5.97 3.51
C VAL A 36 0.16 5.46 2.09
N VAL A 37 1.27 5.24 1.39
CA VAL A 37 1.32 4.41 0.18
C VAL A 37 1.99 3.09 0.56
N GLY A 38 1.31 1.99 0.27
CA GLY A 38 1.80 0.66 0.60
C GLY A 38 1.69 -0.34 -0.55
N TYR A 39 2.64 -1.26 -0.54
CA TYR A 39 2.74 -2.39 -1.45
C TYR A 39 2.31 -3.65 -0.72
N PHE A 40 1.31 -4.34 -1.26
CA PHE A 40 0.64 -5.45 -0.60
C PHE A 40 0.93 -6.77 -1.31
N PHE A 41 1.13 -7.81 -0.51
CA PHE A 41 1.52 -9.15 -0.95
C PHE A 41 0.56 -10.19 -0.37
N LYS A 42 0.09 -11.09 -1.21
CA LYS A 42 -0.69 -12.28 -0.83
C LYS A 42 0.08 -13.56 -1.19
N GLY A 43 -0.36 -14.71 -0.68
CA GLY A 43 0.28 -16.00 -0.96
C GLY A 43 1.55 -16.25 -0.15
N LEU A 44 1.56 -15.82 1.12
CA LEU A 44 2.71 -16.04 2.00
C LEU A 44 2.89 -17.53 2.30
N PRO A 45 4.14 -18.03 2.36
CA PRO A 45 4.40 -19.37 2.87
C PRO A 45 3.83 -19.54 4.28
N GLU A 46 3.38 -20.75 4.61
CA GLU A 46 3.02 -21.07 5.99
C GLU A 46 4.29 -21.13 6.87
N GLY A 47 4.19 -20.66 8.12
CA GLY A 47 5.26 -20.80 9.10
C GLY A 47 6.47 -19.89 8.90
N VAL A 48 6.31 -18.72 8.28
CA VAL A 48 7.38 -17.71 8.17
C VAL A 48 7.95 -17.36 9.54
N ALA A 49 9.21 -17.72 9.77
CA ALA A 49 9.93 -17.40 10.99
C ALA A 49 10.49 -15.96 10.98
N ASP A 50 10.89 -15.48 9.79
CA ASP A 50 11.45 -14.15 9.59
C ASP A 50 10.87 -13.51 8.31
N TYR A 51 10.18 -12.37 8.47
CA TYR A 51 9.58 -11.64 7.36
C TYR A 51 10.60 -10.83 6.55
N THR A 52 11.81 -10.61 7.06
CA THR A 52 12.87 -9.89 6.35
C THR A 52 13.49 -10.70 5.20
N GLU A 53 13.41 -12.04 5.28
CA GLU A 53 13.99 -12.96 4.29
C GLU A 53 13.04 -13.26 3.11
N LEU A 54 11.82 -12.73 3.11
CA LEU A 54 10.80 -13.02 2.09
C LEU A 54 11.11 -12.46 0.69
N GLY A 55 12.20 -11.70 0.53
CA GLY A 55 12.60 -11.13 -0.76
C GLY A 55 11.48 -10.28 -1.37
N LEU A 56 10.83 -9.48 -0.54
CA LEU A 56 9.75 -8.58 -0.96
C LEU A 56 10.33 -7.53 -1.91
N THR A 57 9.72 -7.39 -3.08
CA THR A 57 10.09 -6.37 -4.08
C THR A 57 8.83 -5.77 -4.67
N PRO A 58 8.86 -4.51 -5.16
CA PRO A 58 7.67 -3.87 -5.73
C PRO A 58 7.04 -4.66 -6.86
N GLY A 59 7.84 -5.30 -7.72
CA GLY A 59 7.38 -6.09 -8.86
C GLY A 59 6.64 -7.38 -8.48
N ARG A 60 6.77 -7.84 -7.23
CA ARG A 60 6.01 -8.98 -6.68
C ARG A 60 4.74 -8.55 -5.94
N ALA A 61 4.49 -7.26 -5.79
CA ALA A 61 3.33 -6.78 -5.07
C ALA A 61 2.05 -7.09 -5.86
N THR A 62 1.08 -7.70 -5.19
CA THR A 62 -0.25 -7.98 -5.75
C THR A 62 -1.06 -6.70 -5.91
N LYS A 63 -0.82 -5.71 -5.03
CA LYS A 63 -1.50 -4.42 -5.09
C LYS A 63 -0.64 -3.29 -4.54
N VAL A 64 -0.82 -2.11 -5.10
CA VAL A 64 -0.32 -0.85 -4.52
C VAL A 64 -1.53 0.03 -4.22
N LEU A 65 -1.59 0.61 -3.02
CA LEU A 65 -2.71 1.45 -2.59
C LEU A 65 -2.21 2.67 -1.82
N ARG A 66 -2.93 3.77 -1.97
CA ARG A 66 -2.92 4.89 -1.04
C ARG A 66 -4.04 4.70 -0.02
N PHE A 67 -3.73 4.71 1.27
CA PHE A 67 -4.67 4.37 2.33
C PHE A 67 -4.46 5.19 3.60
N GLY A 68 -5.47 5.23 4.46
CA GLY A 68 -5.42 5.86 5.77
C GLY A 68 -4.69 5.01 6.81
N ASP A 69 -3.88 5.61 7.67
CA ASP A 69 -2.96 4.89 8.57
C ASP A 69 -3.60 4.31 9.85
N LEU A 70 -4.91 4.47 10.05
CA LEU A 70 -5.60 4.04 11.28
C LEU A 70 -5.33 2.57 11.63
N GLY A 71 -5.30 1.67 10.64
CA GLY A 71 -5.00 0.26 10.88
C GLY A 71 -3.63 0.04 11.52
N LEU A 72 -2.61 0.81 11.10
CA LEU A 72 -1.26 0.78 11.66
C LEU A 72 -1.21 1.45 13.04
N MET A 73 -1.82 2.63 13.16
CA MET A 73 -1.81 3.42 14.40
C MET A 73 -2.51 2.73 15.56
N GLU A 74 -3.63 2.05 15.30
CA GLU A 74 -4.39 1.30 16.31
C GLU A 74 -3.76 -0.07 16.61
N GLY A 75 -2.75 -0.50 15.86
CA GLY A 75 -2.08 -1.78 16.03
C GLY A 75 -2.85 -2.98 15.47
N ASN A 76 -4.02 -2.75 14.86
CA ASN A 76 -4.80 -3.76 14.15
C ASN A 76 -4.01 -4.37 12.98
N TRP A 77 -3.16 -3.57 12.36
CA TRP A 77 -2.18 -3.99 11.36
C TRP A 77 -0.80 -3.99 12.00
N THR A 78 -0.39 -5.16 12.48
CA THR A 78 0.83 -5.31 13.28
C THR A 78 2.07 -5.18 12.41
N VAL A 79 2.96 -4.25 12.74
CA VAL A 79 4.32 -4.20 12.17
C VAL A 79 5.12 -5.39 12.70
N VAL A 80 5.64 -6.22 11.80
CA VAL A 80 6.32 -7.49 12.12
C VAL A 80 7.80 -7.50 11.77
N ALA A 81 8.23 -6.61 10.88
CA ALA A 81 9.62 -6.49 10.49
C ALA A 81 9.90 -5.09 9.90
N HIS A 82 11.19 -4.83 9.67
CA HIS A 82 11.66 -3.72 8.86
C HIS A 82 12.61 -4.27 7.80
N LEU A 83 12.48 -3.83 6.56
CA LEU A 83 13.37 -4.30 5.49
C LEU A 83 14.81 -3.87 5.76
N ASN A 84 15.74 -4.82 5.85
CA ASN A 84 17.14 -4.57 6.24
C ASN A 84 17.85 -3.60 5.29
N ASP A 85 17.58 -3.70 3.99
CA ASP A 85 18.17 -2.86 2.94
C ASP A 85 17.16 -1.88 2.34
N TRP A 86 16.30 -1.28 3.17
CA TRP A 86 15.32 -0.32 2.70
C TRP A 86 15.97 0.82 1.90
N ARG A 87 15.53 0.99 0.65
CA ARG A 87 15.89 2.09 -0.25
C ARG A 87 14.62 2.62 -0.89
N ALA A 88 14.28 3.86 -0.61
CA ALA A 88 13.03 4.47 -1.08
C ALA A 88 12.94 4.50 -2.61
N GLU A 89 14.07 4.60 -3.30
CA GLU A 89 14.19 4.62 -4.76
C GLU A 89 13.86 3.26 -5.38
N GLU A 90 14.09 2.16 -4.64
CA GLU A 90 13.71 0.81 -5.07
C GLU A 90 12.22 0.55 -4.88
N TRP A 91 11.50 1.42 -4.16
CA TRP A 91 10.06 1.37 -3.94
C TRP A 91 9.40 2.69 -4.36
N PRO A 92 9.37 2.97 -5.68
CA PRO A 92 9.03 4.29 -6.20
C PRO A 92 7.56 4.65 -5.97
N MET A 93 7.24 5.94 -5.77
CA MET A 93 5.86 6.40 -5.84
C MET A 93 5.28 6.15 -7.24
N PRO A 94 4.25 5.30 -7.41
CA PRO A 94 3.68 5.08 -8.73
C PRO A 94 2.83 6.29 -9.14
N LYS A 95 2.58 6.42 -10.45
CA LYS A 95 1.42 7.19 -10.91
C LYS A 95 0.15 6.42 -10.56
N PHE A 96 -0.89 7.13 -10.18
CA PHE A 96 -2.19 6.55 -9.89
C PHE A 96 -3.18 6.92 -10.99
N VAL A 97 -4.23 6.13 -11.20
CA VAL A 97 -5.27 6.46 -12.18
C VAL A 97 -6.52 6.98 -11.50
N ARG A 98 -7.11 8.02 -12.07
CA ARG A 98 -8.44 8.53 -11.73
C ARG A 98 -9.30 8.44 -12.97
N GLU A 99 -10.46 7.80 -12.85
CA GLU A 99 -11.43 7.68 -13.93
C GLU A 99 -12.63 8.58 -13.63
N ASP A 100 -13.02 9.39 -14.60
CA ASP A 100 -14.24 10.16 -14.55
C ASP A 100 -15.45 9.20 -14.66
N PRO A 101 -16.36 9.20 -13.67
CA PRO A 101 -17.42 8.20 -13.60
C PRO A 101 -18.45 8.32 -14.74
N PHE A 102 -18.59 9.51 -15.35
CA PHE A 102 -19.60 9.80 -16.37
C PHE A 102 -19.04 9.65 -17.79
N THR A 103 -17.87 10.19 -18.05
CA THR A 103 -17.24 10.22 -19.37
C THR A 103 -16.34 9.03 -19.65
N LYS A 104 -15.96 8.27 -18.61
CA LYS A 104 -14.99 7.16 -18.65
C LYS A 104 -13.60 7.58 -19.15
N ARG A 105 -13.30 8.88 -19.15
CA ARG A 105 -11.95 9.38 -19.40
C ARG A 105 -11.10 9.14 -18.18
N ALA A 106 -9.85 8.74 -18.40
CA ALA A 106 -8.89 8.53 -17.33
C ALA A 106 -7.81 9.62 -17.35
N CYS A 107 -7.26 9.91 -16.18
CA CYS A 107 -6.03 10.68 -16.03
C CYS A 107 -5.07 9.94 -15.10
N LEU A 108 -3.76 10.13 -15.33
CA LEU A 108 -2.74 9.72 -14.38
C LEU A 108 -2.48 10.87 -13.42
N VAL A 109 -2.60 10.58 -12.14
CA VAL A 109 -2.37 11.46 -11.00
C VAL A 109 -0.98 11.19 -10.45
N SER A 110 -0.18 12.23 -10.28
CA SER A 110 1.13 12.16 -9.64
C SER A 110 1.04 12.76 -8.23
N TYR A 111 1.61 12.05 -7.25
CA TYR A 111 1.78 12.56 -5.88
C TYR A 111 3.24 12.91 -5.63
N ALA A 112 3.50 13.80 -4.67
CA ALA A 112 4.86 14.09 -4.22
C ALA A 112 5.49 12.81 -3.65
N ASP A 113 6.76 12.59 -3.97
CA ASP A 113 7.43 11.36 -3.54
C ASP A 113 7.60 11.31 -2.02
N ASP A 114 7.87 12.45 -1.39
CA ASP A 114 8.08 12.61 0.06
C ASP A 114 6.79 12.85 0.85
N ASP A 115 5.68 13.19 0.18
CA ASP A 115 4.39 13.44 0.82
C ASP A 115 3.22 12.83 0.00
N PRO A 116 2.72 11.63 0.36
CA PRO A 116 1.63 10.99 -0.36
C PRO A 116 0.29 11.74 -0.25
N SER A 117 0.21 12.81 0.55
CA SER A 117 -0.98 13.67 0.62
C SER A 117 -1.00 14.79 -0.42
N VAL A 118 0.15 15.10 -1.05
CA VAL A 118 0.30 16.23 -1.98
C VAL A 118 0.17 15.74 -3.42
N GLU A 119 -0.90 16.16 -4.08
CA GLU A 119 -1.11 15.92 -5.52
C GLU A 119 -0.33 16.97 -6.32
N LEU A 120 0.57 16.52 -7.20
CA LEU A 120 1.41 17.40 -8.03
C LEU A 120 0.70 17.79 -9.34
N GLY A 121 -0.19 16.94 -9.83
CA GLY A 121 -0.95 17.21 -11.04
C GLY A 121 -1.51 15.96 -11.68
N GLU A 122 -2.19 16.18 -12.80
CA GLU A 122 -2.83 15.14 -13.60
C GLU A 122 -2.51 15.32 -15.08
N GLU A 123 -2.42 14.20 -15.81
CA GLU A 123 -2.28 14.19 -17.25
C GLU A 123 -3.32 13.24 -17.90
N PRO A 124 -3.89 13.58 -19.06
CA PRO A 124 -4.83 12.70 -19.76
C PRO A 124 -4.20 11.32 -20.05
N PHE A 125 -4.97 10.27 -19.82
CA PHE A 125 -4.53 8.89 -20.00
C PHE A 125 -5.51 8.11 -20.88
N ALA A 126 -4.99 7.48 -21.91
CA ALA A 126 -5.77 6.71 -22.90
C ALA A 126 -5.51 5.19 -22.84
N GLY A 127 -4.65 4.73 -21.94
CA GLY A 127 -4.37 3.30 -21.74
C GLY A 127 -5.39 2.61 -20.85
N ASN A 128 -5.10 1.38 -20.43
CA ASN A 128 -5.98 0.60 -19.55
C ASN A 128 -5.82 1.07 -18.08
N PRO A 129 -6.86 1.62 -17.44
CA PRO A 129 -6.79 2.07 -16.05
C PRO A 129 -6.43 0.95 -15.06
N MET A 130 -6.75 -0.30 -15.38
CA MET A 130 -6.47 -1.43 -14.50
C MET A 130 -4.97 -1.70 -14.29
N ASP A 131 -4.12 -1.15 -15.16
CA ASP A 131 -2.66 -1.29 -15.07
C ASP A 131 -2.06 -0.39 -13.97
N TYR A 132 -2.84 0.54 -13.40
CA TYR A 132 -2.40 1.52 -12.42
C TYR A 132 -3.17 1.40 -11.10
N PRO A 133 -2.55 1.74 -9.97
CA PRO A 133 -3.26 1.86 -8.70
C PRO A 133 -4.27 3.01 -8.76
N LYS A 134 -5.41 2.88 -8.09
CA LYS A 134 -6.46 3.92 -8.10
C LYS A 134 -6.05 5.13 -7.26
N ALA A 135 -6.26 6.33 -7.78
CA ALA A 135 -5.99 7.62 -7.11
C ALA A 135 -7.05 7.97 -6.04
N ALA A 136 -7.49 6.96 -5.27
CA ALA A 136 -8.41 7.08 -4.16
C ALA A 136 -7.65 6.95 -2.83
N LEU A 137 -8.28 7.38 -1.73
CA LEU A 137 -7.77 7.12 -0.39
C LEU A 137 -8.60 6.00 0.24
N ALA A 138 -8.00 4.81 0.38
CA ALA A 138 -8.68 3.65 0.95
C ALA A 138 -8.71 3.69 2.49
N GLY A 139 -9.86 3.37 3.09
CA GLY A 139 -9.93 3.09 4.52
C GLY A 139 -9.46 1.66 4.84
N ALA A 140 -9.01 1.41 6.08
CA ALA A 140 -8.47 0.11 6.50
C ALA A 140 -9.41 -1.07 6.17
N GLY A 141 -10.68 -1.00 6.59
CA GLY A 141 -11.64 -2.07 6.30
C GLY A 141 -11.96 -2.27 4.81
N PHE A 142 -11.72 -1.27 3.95
CA PHE A 142 -11.80 -1.46 2.50
C PHE A 142 -10.57 -2.22 1.98
N VAL A 143 -9.37 -1.88 2.46
CA VAL A 143 -8.13 -2.58 2.09
C VAL A 143 -8.22 -4.06 2.46
N GLU A 144 -8.65 -4.38 3.68
CA GLU A 144 -8.83 -5.77 4.16
C GLU A 144 -9.76 -6.55 3.23
N LYS A 145 -10.95 -6.02 2.93
CA LYS A 145 -11.94 -6.65 2.04
C LYS A 145 -11.44 -6.77 0.60
N LEU A 146 -10.68 -5.79 0.11
CA LEU A 146 -10.10 -5.82 -1.22
C LEU A 146 -9.08 -6.96 -1.33
N LEU A 147 -8.12 -7.01 -0.39
CA LEU A 147 -7.06 -8.03 -0.38
C LEU A 147 -7.63 -9.44 -0.15
N ALA A 148 -8.67 -9.59 0.66
CA ALA A 148 -9.35 -10.86 0.87
C ALA A 148 -9.87 -11.48 -0.43
N LYS A 149 -10.31 -10.66 -1.40
CA LYS A 149 -10.86 -11.10 -2.69
C LYS A 149 -9.81 -11.40 -3.77
N LEU A 150 -8.55 -11.02 -3.57
CA LEU A 150 -7.50 -11.29 -4.54
C LEU A 150 -7.11 -12.78 -4.52
N PRO A 151 -6.71 -13.38 -5.64
CA PRO A 151 -6.09 -14.71 -5.60
C PRO A 151 -4.81 -14.68 -4.76
N ALA A 152 -4.52 -15.78 -4.08
CA ALA A 152 -3.24 -16.01 -3.41
C ALA A 152 -2.15 -16.37 -4.43
#